data_AF-A0A3M6VZ65-F1
#
_entry.id   AF-A0A3M6VZ65-F1
#
_cell.length_a   1.000
_cell.length_b   1.000
_cell.length_c   1.000
_cell.angle_alpha   90.00
_cell.angle_beta   90.00
_cell.angle_gamma   90.00
#
_symmetry.space_group_name_H-M   'P 1'
#
loop_
_entity.id
_entity.type
_entity.pdbx_description
1 polymer ?
#
loop_
_entity_poly.entity_id
_entity_poly.type
_entity_poly.pdbx_seq_one_letter_code
_entity_poly.pdbx_strand_id
1 'polypeptide(L)'
;MKPFVISLLTIAQGVSTREHITLLQLANLYLVFAINEALVLRATSDVKVWRIFLVGLLIADFGHLWSVHALGWPIYYQFWTWNSIHWGNLGFVYVGASMRMAFLSGLGLASSRSGAGGKRKKVR
;
A
#
# COMPACT_ATOMS: atom_id res chain seq x y z
N MET A 1 -16.03 41.28 30.49
CA MET A 1 -15.68 39.95 31.02
C MET A 1 -15.98 38.91 29.94
N LYS A 2 -14.95 38.42 29.25
CA LYS A 2 -15.11 37.38 28.21
C LYS A 2 -14.95 36.01 28.88
N PRO A 3 -15.81 35.02 28.60
CA PRO A 3 -15.76 33.73 29.28
C PRO A 3 -14.49 32.97 28.87
N PHE A 4 -13.56 32.87 29.81
CA PHE A 4 -12.28 32.16 29.74
C PHE A 4 -12.45 30.62 29.76
N VAL A 5 -13.66 30.11 29.49
CA VAL A 5 -14.05 28.70 29.66
C VAL A 5 -14.05 27.88 28.37
N ILE A 6 -13.81 28.49 27.21
CA ILE A 6 -13.78 27.76 25.92
C ILE A 6 -12.41 27.10 25.65
N SER A 7 -11.34 27.52 26.33
CA SER A 7 -9.98 27.00 26.06
C SER A 7 -9.59 25.72 26.83
N LEU A 8 -10.38 25.26 27.80
CA LEU A 8 -10.04 24.08 28.62
C LEU A 8 -10.61 22.76 28.07
N LEU A 9 -11.62 22.82 27.19
CA LEU A 9 -12.18 21.64 26.51
C LEU A 9 -11.33 21.17 25.32
N THR A 10 -10.45 22.03 24.80
CA THR A 10 -9.61 21.73 23.63
C THR A 10 -8.33 20.97 23.99
N ILE A 11 -7.96 20.86 25.27
CA ILE A 11 -6.69 20.25 25.71
C ILE A 11 -6.87 18.79 26.16
N ALA A 12 -8.11 18.28 26.26
CA ALA A 12 -8.41 16.96 26.83
C ALA A 12 -8.75 15.85 25.81
N GLN A 13 -8.49 16.05 24.51
CA GLN A 13 -8.73 15.00 23.51
C GLN A 13 -7.43 14.23 23.24
N GLY A 14 -6.92 13.53 24.25
CA GLY A 14 -5.95 12.47 24.02
C GLY A 14 -6.59 11.35 23.20
N VAL A 15 -5.81 10.68 22.35
CA VAL A 15 -6.26 9.48 21.60
C VAL A 15 -6.92 8.51 22.57
N SER A 16 -8.14 8.07 22.29
CA SER A 16 -8.86 7.17 23.19
C SER A 16 -8.12 5.84 23.29
N THR A 17 -8.24 5.12 24.42
CA THR A 17 -7.57 3.82 24.59
C THR A 17 -7.90 2.84 23.46
N ARG A 18 -9.13 2.91 22.93
CA ARG A 18 -9.56 2.10 21.78
C ARG A 18 -8.80 2.49 20.52
N GLU A 19 -8.74 3.78 20.19
CA GLU A 19 -7.97 4.27 19.04
C GLU A 19 -6.50 3.86 19.15
N HIS A 20 -5.88 4.02 20.32
CA HIS A 20 -4.49 3.62 20.54
C HIS A 20 -4.27 2.13 20.30
N ILE A 21 -5.16 1.27 20.84
CA ILE A 21 -5.10 -0.18 20.59
C ILE A 21 -5.26 -0.47 19.09
N THR A 22 -6.20 0.17 18.40
CA THR A 22 -6.39 -0.05 16.95
C THR A 22 -5.18 0.40 16.13
N LEU A 23 -4.52 1.50 16.50
CA LEU A 23 -3.30 1.97 15.85
C LEU A 23 -2.13 1.00 16.09
N LEU A 24 -2.01 0.43 17.28
CA LEU A 24 -1.01 -0.61 17.57
C LEU A 24 -1.28 -1.91 16.80
N GLN A 25 -2.53 -2.32 16.70
CA GLN A 25 -2.93 -3.48 15.90
C GLN A 25 -2.64 -3.27 14.41
N LEU A 26 -2.93 -2.06 13.91
CA LEU A 26 -2.60 -1.65 12.55
C LEU A 26 -1.08 -1.64 12.31
N ALA A 27 -0.30 -1.08 13.23
CA ALA A 27 1.17 -1.10 13.16
C ALA A 27 1.73 -2.53 13.15
N ASN A 28 1.19 -3.43 13.99
CA ASN A 28 1.55 -4.83 14.00
C ASN A 28 1.23 -5.54 12.67
N LEU A 29 0.09 -5.24 12.05
CA LEU A 29 -0.27 -5.76 10.72
C LEU A 29 0.75 -5.33 9.66
N TYR A 30 1.16 -4.05 9.65
CA TYR A 30 2.18 -3.58 8.71
C TYR A 30 3.54 -4.26 8.92
N LEU A 31 3.93 -4.49 10.18
CA LEU A 31 5.15 -5.23 10.49
C LEU A 31 5.10 -6.65 9.91
N VAL A 32 3.97 -7.34 10.09
CA VAL A 32 3.76 -8.67 9.51
C VAL A 32 3.79 -8.64 7.99
N PHE A 33 3.21 -7.64 7.33
CA PHE A 33 3.33 -7.49 5.88
C PHE A 33 4.78 -7.34 5.44
N ALA A 34 5.53 -6.40 6.05
CA ALA A 34 6.94 -6.19 5.72
C ALA A 34 7.79 -7.46 5.91
N ILE A 35 7.56 -8.20 7.00
CA ILE A 35 8.24 -9.48 7.26
C ILE A 35 7.86 -10.52 6.21
N ASN A 36 6.58 -10.65 5.84
CA ASN A 36 6.17 -11.61 4.81
C ASN A 36 6.78 -11.28 3.45
N GLU A 37 6.77 -10.01 3.03
CA GLU A 37 7.43 -9.58 1.79
C GLU A 37 8.92 -9.97 1.81
N ALA A 38 9.61 -9.68 2.91
CA ALA A 38 11.02 -10.00 3.10
C ALA A 38 11.30 -11.51 3.11
N LEU A 39 10.45 -12.31 3.75
CA LEU A 39 10.61 -13.77 3.83
C LEU A 39 10.30 -14.44 2.50
N VAL A 40 9.23 -14.04 1.82
CA VAL A 40 8.85 -14.61 0.51
C VAL A 40 9.94 -14.33 -0.53
N LEU A 41 10.49 -13.11 -0.56
CA LEU A 41 11.62 -12.76 -1.43
C LEU A 41 12.88 -13.61 -1.18
N ARG A 42 13.06 -14.13 0.04
CA ARG A 42 14.17 -15.03 0.39
C ARG A 42 13.85 -16.51 0.19
N ALA A 43 12.58 -16.88 0.27
CA ALA A 43 12.13 -18.27 0.19
C ALA A 43 12.01 -18.76 -1.25
N THR A 44 11.70 -17.88 -2.21
CA THR A 44 11.50 -18.28 -3.61
C THR A 44 11.89 -17.18 -4.58
N SER A 45 12.39 -17.57 -5.75
CA SER A 45 12.62 -16.69 -6.90
C SER A 45 11.59 -16.89 -8.01
N ASP A 46 10.51 -17.65 -7.75
CA ASP A 46 9.44 -17.85 -8.72
C ASP A 46 8.57 -16.59 -8.85
N VAL A 47 8.68 -15.94 -10.00
CA VAL A 47 7.90 -14.75 -10.38
C VAL A 47 6.40 -15.00 -10.30
N LYS A 48 5.91 -16.22 -10.56
CA LYS A 48 4.49 -16.55 -10.47
C LYS A 48 4.00 -16.45 -9.02
N VAL A 49 4.77 -16.96 -8.07
CA VAL A 49 4.44 -16.88 -6.64
C VAL A 49 4.39 -15.42 -6.21
N TRP A 50 5.39 -14.64 -6.59
CA TRP A 50 5.44 -13.21 -6.25
C TRP A 50 4.29 -12.42 -6.88
N ARG A 51 3.90 -12.70 -8.13
CA ARG A 51 2.72 -12.08 -8.76
C ARG A 51 1.44 -12.36 -7.99
N ILE A 52 1.18 -13.60 -7.59
CA ILE A 52 -0.03 -13.95 -6.83
C ILE A 52 -0.02 -13.24 -5.48
N PHE A 53 1.13 -13.23 -4.80
CA PHE A 53 1.29 -12.54 -3.53
C PHE A 53 1.05 -11.02 -3.65
N LEU A 54 1.62 -10.36 -4.67
CA LEU A 54 1.42 -8.95 -4.93
C LEU A 54 -0.02 -8.58 -5.31
N VAL A 55 -0.78 -9.48 -5.96
CA VAL A 55 -2.22 -9.26 -6.19
C VAL A 55 -2.97 -9.14 -4.86
N GLY A 56 -2.67 -10.01 -3.90
CA GLY A 56 -3.26 -9.93 -2.55
C GLY A 56 -2.95 -8.61 -1.85
N LEU A 57 -1.70 -8.15 -1.93
CA LEU A 57 -1.29 -6.85 -1.39
C LEU A 57 -1.97 -5.68 -2.10
N LEU A 58 -2.13 -5.75 -3.43
CA LEU A 58 -2.80 -4.70 -4.19
C LEU A 58 -4.29 -4.56 -3.79
N ILE A 59 -4.96 -5.69 -3.50
CA ILE A 59 -6.33 -5.66 -2.95
C ILE A 59 -6.33 -4.98 -1.58
N ALA A 60 -5.35 -5.26 -0.73
CA ALA A 60 -5.21 -4.59 0.56
C ALA A 60 -4.98 -3.08 0.42
N ASP A 61 -4.17 -2.65 -0.56
CA ASP A 61 -3.93 -1.23 -0.85
C ASP A 61 -5.25 -0.52 -1.22
N PHE A 62 -6.08 -1.12 -2.08
CA PHE A 62 -7.39 -0.55 -2.43
C PHE A 62 -8.35 -0.51 -1.24
N GLY A 63 -8.35 -1.55 -0.41
CA GLY A 63 -9.10 -1.55 0.86
C GLY A 63 -8.66 -0.42 1.78
N HIS A 64 -7.35 -0.15 1.86
CA HIS A 64 -6.81 0.97 2.64
C HIS A 64 -7.25 2.32 2.09
N LEU A 65 -7.18 2.53 0.78
CA LEU A 65 -7.68 3.76 0.15
C LEU A 65 -9.19 3.93 0.41
N TRP A 66 -9.97 2.86 0.32
CA TRP A 66 -11.40 2.91 0.60
C TRP A 66 -11.71 3.21 2.08
N SER A 67 -10.82 2.86 3.02
CA SER A 67 -11.06 3.07 4.45
C SER A 67 -11.32 4.54 4.82
N VAL A 68 -10.79 5.48 4.05
CA VAL A 68 -10.96 6.91 4.28
C VAL A 68 -12.09 7.55 3.47
N HIS A 69 -12.98 6.76 2.84
CA HIS A 69 -14.08 7.27 2.01
C HIS A 69 -14.99 8.25 2.75
N ALA A 70 -15.12 8.10 4.08
CA ALA A 70 -15.90 8.99 4.93
C ALA A 70 -15.35 10.44 4.99
N LEU A 71 -14.07 10.65 4.66
CA LEU A 71 -13.47 11.99 4.54
C LEU A 71 -13.90 12.73 3.26
N GLY A 72 -14.59 12.03 2.34
CA GLY A 72 -15.12 12.57 1.11
C GLY A 72 -14.14 12.50 -0.07
N TRP A 73 -14.67 12.70 -1.27
CA TRP A 73 -13.92 12.59 -2.52
C TRP A 73 -12.67 13.48 -2.66
N PRO A 74 -12.65 14.74 -2.17
CA PRO A 74 -11.50 15.64 -2.36
C PRO A 74 -10.17 15.07 -1.88
N ILE A 75 -10.19 14.25 -0.83
CA ILE A 75 -8.97 13.72 -0.23
C ILE A 75 -8.19 12.82 -1.20
N TYR A 76 -8.83 12.19 -2.18
CA TYR A 76 -8.18 11.24 -3.09
C TYR A 76 -7.37 11.91 -4.20
N TYR A 77 -7.72 13.13 -4.59
CA TYR A 77 -7.11 13.80 -5.76
C TYR A 77 -6.45 15.13 -5.43
N GLN A 78 -6.83 15.81 -4.35
CA GLN A 78 -6.22 17.09 -3.96
C GLN A 78 -4.93 16.87 -3.15
N PHE A 79 -3.95 16.16 -3.71
CA PHE A 79 -2.71 15.84 -3.00
C PHE A 79 -1.90 17.10 -2.60
N TRP A 80 -2.15 18.24 -3.24
CA TRP A 80 -1.56 19.54 -2.86
C TRP A 80 -2.12 20.13 -1.56
N THR A 81 -3.26 19.64 -1.06
CA THR A 81 -3.83 20.06 0.24
C THR A 81 -3.47 19.11 1.38
N TRP A 82 -2.72 18.03 1.09
CA TRP A 82 -2.37 17.01 2.07
C TRP A 82 -1.37 17.52 3.11
N ASN A 83 -1.69 17.30 4.38
CA ASN A 83 -0.77 17.45 5.49
C ASN A 83 0.14 16.21 5.64
N SER A 84 1.09 16.24 6.57
CA SER A 84 2.04 15.14 6.81
C SER A 84 1.36 13.80 7.14
N ILE A 85 0.22 13.81 7.82
CA ILE A 85 -0.55 12.60 8.12
C ILE A 85 -1.18 12.03 6.85
N HIS A 86 -1.76 12.87 5.99
CA HIS A 86 -2.33 12.42 4.72
C HIS A 86 -1.26 11.88 3.77
N TRP A 87 -0.08 12.49 3.74
CA TRP A 87 1.06 11.93 2.99
C TRP A 87 1.49 10.56 3.50
N GLY A 88 1.56 10.36 4.81
CA GLY A 88 1.86 9.06 5.41
C GLY A 88 0.75 8.02 5.21
N ASN A 89 -0.51 8.45 5.22
CA ASN A 89 -1.67 7.56 5.14
C ASN A 89 -2.02 7.18 3.68
N LEU A 90 -2.18 8.18 2.80
CA LEU A 90 -2.58 7.99 1.41
C LEU A 90 -1.37 7.91 0.48
N GLY A 91 -0.44 8.86 0.61
CA GLY A 91 0.70 8.97 -0.29
C GLY A 91 1.56 7.72 -0.32
N PHE A 92 1.89 7.17 0.86
CA PHE A 92 2.61 5.91 0.98
C PHE A 92 1.91 4.75 0.24
N VAL A 93 0.59 4.64 0.37
CA VAL A 93 -0.19 3.58 -0.26
C VAL A 93 -0.31 3.76 -1.76
N TYR A 94 -0.46 5.00 -2.26
CA TYR A 94 -0.43 5.26 -3.70
C TYR A 94 0.91 4.84 -4.32
N VAL A 95 2.03 5.17 -3.67
CA VAL A 95 3.35 4.74 -4.13
C VAL A 95 3.47 3.21 -4.12
N GLY A 96 3.08 2.56 -3.01
CA GLY A 96 3.08 1.09 -2.90
C GLY A 96 2.23 0.42 -3.98
N ALA A 97 0.97 0.83 -4.12
CA ALA A 97 0.06 0.31 -5.13
C ALA A 97 0.61 0.50 -6.56
N SER A 98 1.19 1.67 -6.85
CA SER A 98 1.80 1.94 -8.16
C SER A 98 2.97 1.02 -8.48
N MET A 99 3.86 0.77 -7.50
CA MET A 99 4.97 -0.18 -7.63
C MET A 99 4.47 -1.60 -7.88
N ARG A 100 3.43 -2.03 -7.16
CA ARG A 100 2.82 -3.35 -7.33
C ARG A 100 2.15 -3.49 -8.69
N MET A 101 1.39 -2.48 -9.13
CA MET A 101 0.81 -2.45 -10.48
C MET A 101 1.89 -2.51 -11.56
N ALA A 102 2.99 -1.77 -11.40
CA ALA A 102 4.12 -1.81 -12.31
C ALA A 102 4.73 -3.21 -12.40
N PHE A 103 5.01 -3.85 -11.25
CA PHE A 103 5.54 -5.21 -11.22
C PHE A 103 4.59 -6.23 -11.88
N LEU A 104 3.29 -6.16 -11.56
CA LEU A 104 2.27 -7.06 -12.11
C LEU A 104 2.11 -6.89 -13.63
N SER A 105 2.25 -5.67 -14.13
CA SER A 105 2.29 -5.39 -15.57
C SER A 105 3.57 -5.86 -16.28
N GLY A 106 4.56 -6.36 -15.51
CA GLY A 106 5.83 -6.86 -16.03
C GLY A 106 6.88 -5.78 -16.28
N LEU A 107 6.66 -4.55 -15.83
CA LEU A 107 7.68 -3.49 -15.91
C LEU A 107 8.89 -3.87 -15.07
N GLY A 108 10.08 -3.83 -15.66
CA GLY A 108 11.34 -4.19 -15.01
C GLY A 108 11.67 -5.69 -15.02
N LEU A 109 10.77 -6.56 -15.47
CA LEU A 109 11.07 -7.97 -15.71
C LEU A 109 11.55 -8.14 -17.16
N ALA A 110 12.81 -8.53 -17.35
CA ALA A 110 13.33 -8.84 -18.68
C ALA A 110 12.44 -9.93 -19.30
N SER A 111 11.73 -9.57 -20.37
CA SER A 111 10.86 -10.49 -21.08
C SER A 111 11.74 -11.55 -21.76
N SER A 112 11.93 -12.71 -21.11
CA SER A 112 12.40 -13.90 -21.81
C SER A 112 11.25 -14.46 -22.63
N ARG A 113 10.87 -13.71 -23.67
CA ARG A 113 9.97 -14.17 -24.72
C ARG A 113 10.25 -13.44 -26.03
N SER A 114 11.40 -13.74 -26.62
CA SER A 114 11.52 -13.81 -28.08
C SER A 114 12.63 -14.80 -28.43
N GLY A 115 12.23 -16.01 -28.80
CA GLY A 115 13.13 -17.15 -29.07
C GLY A 115 12.43 -18.45 -29.43
N ALA A 116 11.09 -18.49 -29.41
CA ALA A 116 10.30 -19.56 -30.02
C ALA A 116 10.19 -19.33 -31.55
N GLY A 117 11.33 -19.28 -32.22
CA GLY A 117 11.45 -19.31 -33.68
C GLY A 117 12.02 -20.65 -34.09
N GLY A 118 11.19 -21.70 -34.04
CA GLY A 118 11.57 -23.04 -34.45
C GLY A 118 11.98 -23.07 -35.92
N LYS A 119 13.29 -22.96 -36.21
CA LYS A 119 13.84 -23.41 -37.49
C LYS A 119 14.03 -24.91 -37.42
N ARG A 120 12.96 -25.65 -37.73
CA ARG A 120 13.03 -27.07 -38.09
C ARG A 120 13.83 -27.15 -39.40
N LYS A 121 15.14 -27.39 -39.29
CA LYS A 121 16.03 -27.53 -40.44
C LYS A 121 15.61 -28.79 -41.19
N LYS A 122 15.06 -28.59 -42.38
CA LYS A 122 14.54 -29.64 -43.26
C LYS A 122 15.70 -30.55 -43.66
N VAL A 123 15.55 -31.83 -43.37
CA VAL A 123 16.42 -32.92 -43.82
C VAL A 123 16.55 -32.88 -45.34
N ARG A 124 17.79 -32.84 -45.83
CA ARG A 124 18.20 -33.41 -47.10
C ARG A 124 19.69 -33.74 -47.05
#